data_AF-A0A9N8ZSZ4-F1
#
_entry.id   AF-A0A9N8ZSZ4-F1
#
_cell.length_a   1.000
_cell.length_b   1.000
_cell.length_c   1.000
_cell.angle_alpha   90.00
_cell.angle_beta   90.00
_cell.angle_gamma   90.00
#
_symmetry.space_group_name_H-M   'P 1'
#
loop_
_entity.id
_entity.type
_entity.pdbx_description
1 polymer ?
#
loop_
_entity_poly.entity_id
_entity_poly.type
_entity_poly.pdbx_seq_one_letter_code
_entity_poly.pdbx_strand_id
1 'polypeptide(L)' 'MSIGVPIKLLHEAQGHIVTLELNNGTVYRGKLSEAEDNMNVQLREITVTARDVARAQARGGRGRGFRGGPRGRSGRP' A
#
# COMPACT_ATOMS: atom_id res chain seq x y z
N MET A 1 -27.50 -27.39 -2.88
CA MET A 1 -26.34 -26.75 -2.22
C MET A 1 -26.82 -25.44 -1.62
N SER A 2 -26.55 -25.19 -0.34
CA SER A 2 -26.93 -23.94 0.33
C SER A 2 -25.71 -23.02 0.37
N ILE A 3 -25.81 -21.88 -0.30
CA ILE A 3 -24.82 -20.79 -0.21
C ILE A 3 -24.85 -20.22 1.21
N GLY A 4 -23.67 -19.99 1.79
CA GLY A 4 -23.52 -19.42 3.13
C GLY A 4 -24.15 -18.02 3.23
N VAL A 5 -24.67 -17.67 4.41
CA VAL A 5 -25.28 -16.34 4.67
C VAL A 5 -24.40 -15.17 4.19
N PRO A 6 -23.06 -15.17 4.37
CA PRO A 6 -22.22 -14.07 3.89
C PRO A 6 -22.28 -13.84 2.38
N ILE A 7 -22.32 -14.91 1.58
CA ILE A 7 -22.40 -14.81 0.12
C ILE A 7 -23.79 -14.36 -0.32
N LYS A 8 -24.85 -14.77 0.39
CA LYS A 8 -26.21 -14.24 0.14
C LYS A 8 -26.27 -12.72 0.36
N LEU A 9 -25.67 -12.23 1.44
CA LEU A 9 -25.60 -10.80 1.71
C LEU A 9 -24.78 -10.05 0.66
N LEU A 10 -23.71 -10.66 0.12
CA LEU A 10 -22.94 -10.09 -0.97
C LEU A 10 -23.78 -9.97 -2.26
N HIS A 11 -24.60 -10.97 -2.58
CA HIS A 11 -25.56 -10.89 -3.69
C HIS A 11 -26.61 -9.80 -3.47
N GLU A 12 -27.14 -9.66 -2.26
CA GLU A 12 -28.10 -8.60 -1.90
C GLU A 12 -27.49 -7.18 -2.00
N ALA A 13 -26.16 -7.06 -1.87
CA ALA A 13 -25.46 -5.79 -2.01
C ALA A 13 -25.28 -5.34 -3.47
N GLN A 14 -25.61 -6.17 -4.48
CA GLN A 14 -25.56 -5.76 -5.88
C GLN A 14 -26.39 -4.49 -6.12
N GLY A 15 -25.87 -3.58 -6.94
CA GLY A 15 -26.43 -2.26 -7.18
C GLY A 15 -26.04 -1.18 -6.17
N HIS A 16 -25.39 -1.52 -5.04
CA HIS A 16 -24.98 -0.56 -4.02
C HIS A 16 -23.52 -0.11 -4.18
N ILE A 17 -23.20 1.04 -3.59
CA ILE A 17 -21.80 1.49 -3.46
C ILE A 17 -21.15 0.66 -2.34
N VAL A 18 -20.14 -0.10 -2.69
CA VAL A 18 -19.35 -0.93 -1.76
C VAL A 18 -17.90 -0.42 -1.71
N THR A 19 -17.19 -0.82 -0.65
CA THR A 19 -15.76 -0.59 -0.50
C THR A 19 -15.07 -1.95 -0.36
N LEU A 20 -14.10 -2.23 -1.23
CA LEU A 20 -13.32 -3.46 -1.24
C LEU A 20 -11.87 -3.14 -0.93
N GLU A 21 -11.31 -3.80 0.08
CA GLU A 21 -9.88 -3.77 0.36
C GLU A 21 -9.25 -5.08 -0.15
N LEU A 22 -8.27 -4.96 -1.06
CA LEU A 22 -7.49 -6.10 -1.52
C LEU A 22 -6.41 -6.46 -0.49
N ASN A 23 -5.91 -7.69 -0.56
CA ASN A 23 -4.80 -8.18 0.28
C ASN A 23 -3.51 -7.33 0.18
N ASN A 24 -3.33 -6.61 -0.94
CA ASN A 24 -2.22 -5.68 -1.14
C ASN A 24 -2.45 -4.29 -0.52
N GLY A 25 -3.60 -4.07 0.16
CA GLY A 25 -4.01 -2.83 0.79
C GLY A 25 -4.59 -1.78 -0.16
N THR A 26 -4.81 -2.11 -1.44
CA THR A 26 -5.50 -1.23 -2.38
C THR A 26 -6.99 -1.25 -2.08
N VAL A 27 -7.60 -0.07 -1.97
CA VAL A 27 -9.02 0.09 -1.69
C VAL A 27 -9.75 0.55 -2.94
N TYR A 28 -10.83 -0.13 -3.31
CA TYR A 28 -11.74 0.21 -4.39
C TYR A 28 -13.10 0.61 -3.82
N ARG A 29 -13.60 1.79 -4.17
CA ARG A 29 -14.95 2.23 -3.84
C ARG A 29 -15.74 2.43 -5.11
N GLY A 30 -16.85 1.72 -5.28
CA GLY A 30 -17.66 1.78 -6.50
C GLY A 30 -18.96 0.99 -6.39
N LYS A 31 -19.76 1.02 -7.45
CA LYS A 31 -21.03 0.30 -7.52
C LYS A 31 -20.80 -1.18 -7.84
N LEU A 32 -21.30 -2.07 -6.98
CA LEU A 32 -21.27 -3.51 -7.21
C LEU A 32 -22.23 -3.87 -8.35
N SER A 33 -21.71 -4.36 -9.47
CA SER A 33 -22.50 -4.74 -10.65
C SER A 33 -22.90 -6.22 -10.62
N GLU A 34 -21.97 -7.09 -10.23
CA GLU A 34 -22.15 -8.53 -10.22
C GLU A 34 -21.27 -9.14 -9.13
N ALA A 35 -21.73 -10.23 -8.51
CA ALA A 35 -21.00 -11.02 -7.54
C ALA A 35 -21.19 -12.51 -7.84
N GLU A 36 -20.11 -13.28 -7.80
CA GLU A 36 -20.11 -14.74 -7.95
C GLU A 36 -19.99 -15.42 -6.58
N ASP A 37 -20.31 -16.73 -6.51
CA ASP A 37 -20.25 -17.51 -5.26
C ASP A 37 -18.82 -17.67 -4.70
N ASN A 38 -17.81 -17.49 -5.55
CA ASN A 38 -16.39 -17.48 -5.19
C ASN A 38 -15.89 -16.09 -4.71
N MET A 39 -16.79 -15.12 -4.57
CA MET A 39 -16.52 -13.71 -4.24
C MET A 39 -15.75 -12.91 -5.30
N ASN A 40 -15.66 -13.40 -6.54
CA ASN A 40 -15.34 -12.53 -7.66
C ASN A 40 -16.46 -11.50 -7.82
N VAL A 41 -16.07 -10.25 -8.06
CA VAL A 41 -17.01 -9.15 -8.17
C VAL A 41 -16.65 -8.22 -9.31
N GLN A 42 -17.66 -7.68 -9.98
CA GLN A 42 -17.52 -6.62 -10.96
C GLN A 42 -17.95 -5.29 -10.35
N LEU A 43 -17.08 -4.28 -10.39
CA LEU A 43 -17.41 -2.92 -9.98
C LEU A 43 -17.56 -1.98 -11.17
N ARG A 44 -18.40 -0.96 -11.02
CA ARG A 44 -18.54 0.19 -11.95
C ARG A 44 -18.32 1.50 -11.19
N GLU A 45 -17.96 2.56 -11.92
CA GLU A 45 -17.82 3.92 -11.37
C GLU A 45 -16.85 3.95 -10.15
N ILE A 46 -15.68 3.35 -10.34
CA ILE A 46 -14.71 3.11 -9.26
C ILE A 46 -13.82 4.32 -8.96
N THR A 47 -13.62 4.57 -7.67
CA THR A 47 -12.50 5.36 -7.12
C THR A 47 -11.51 4.41 -6.46
N VAL A 48 -10.23 4.55 -6.76
CA VAL A 48 -9.16 3.67 -6.24
C VAL A 48 -8.23 4.45 -5.32
N THR A 49 -7.92 3.87 -4.16
CA THR A 49 -6.90 4.37 -3.24
C THR A 49 -5.81 3.31 -3.11
N ALA A 50 -4.68 3.56 -3.73
CA ALA A 50 -3.51 2.69 -3.60
C ALA A 50 -2.87 2.89 -2.22
N ARG A 51 -2.35 1.80 -1.64
CA ARG A 51 -1.53 1.90 -0.43
C ARG A 51 -0.20 2.56 -0.78
N ASP A 52 0.01 3.78 -0.28
CA ASP A 52 1.31 4.43 -0.36
C ASP A 52 2.34 3.66 0.49
N VAL A 53 3.16 2.86 -0.17
CA VAL A 53 4.39 2.36 0.43
C VAL A 53 5.39 3.50 0.35
N ALA A 54 5.36 4.40 1.34
CA ALA A 54 6.43 5.36 1.53
C ALA A 54 7.72 4.55 1.67
N ARG A 55 8.52 4.46 0.59
CA ARG A 55 9.88 3.95 0.66
C ARG A 55 10.63 4.94 1.53
N ALA A 56 10.72 4.66 2.82
CA ALA A 56 11.63 5.33 3.71
C ALA A 56 13.05 5.06 3.18
N GLN A 57 13.54 5.94 2.32
CA GLN A 57 14.94 5.98 1.95
C GLN A 57 15.67 6.35 3.24
N ALA A 58 16.24 5.35 3.91
CA ALA A 58 17.14 5.55 5.02
C ALA A 58 18.24 6.50 4.52
N ARG A 59 18.15 7.78 4.92
CA ARG A 59 19.14 8.79 4.57
C ARG A 59 20.47 8.36 5.17
N GLY A 60 21.49 8.37 4.31
CA GLY A 60 22.79 7.79 4.56
C GLY A 60 23.39 8.17 5.91
N GLY A 61 23.84 7.15 6.64
CA GLY A 61 24.84 7.30 7.69
C GLY A 61 26.13 7.82 7.06
N ARG A 62 26.34 9.13 7.09
CA ARG A 62 27.66 9.74 6.87
C ARG A 62 28.59 9.26 7.97
N GLY A 63 29.29 8.15 7.71
CA GLY A 63 30.48 7.77 8.46
C GLY A 63 31.47 8.93 8.37
N ARG A 64 31.69 9.60 9.50
CA ARG A 64 32.61 10.71 9.65
C ARG A 64 34.01 10.24 9.26
N GLY A 65 34.49 10.65 8.09
CA GLY A 65 35.91 10.64 7.79
C GLY A 65 36.63 11.63 8.72
N PHE A 66 37.31 11.12 9.74
CA PHE A 66 38.30 11.90 10.47
C PHE A 66 39.49 12.16 9.55
N ARG A 67 39.44 13.24 8.75
CA ARG A 67 40.64 13.90 8.22
C ARG A 67 41.06 14.98 9.20
N GLY A 68 41.91 14.61 10.16
CA GLY A 68 42.75 15.59 10.85
C GLY A 68 43.85 16.06 9.90
N GLY A 69 43.76 17.31 9.45
CA GLY A 69 44.77 17.97 8.63
C GLY A 69 46.08 18.26 9.38
N PRO A 70 47.09 18.82 8.67
CA PRO A 70 48.51 18.76 9.03
C PRO A 70 48.86 19.78 10.12
N ARG A 71 49.72 19.41 11.07
CA ARG A 71 50.35 20.34 12.02
C ARG A 71 51.86 20.19 12.04
N GLY A 72 52.53 21.24 11.56
CA GLY A 72 53.75 21.79 12.14
C GLY A 72 55.06 21.04 11.87
N ARG A 73 55.75 21.41 10.78
CA ARG A 73 57.18 21.20 10.62
C ARG A 73 57.91 22.46 11.11
N SER A 74 58.47 22.42 12.31
CA SER A 74 59.52 23.33 12.81
C SER A 74 60.20 22.63 14.00
N GLY A 75 61.51 22.55 14.14
CA GLY A 75 62.59 23.16 13.40
C GLY A 75 63.88 22.33 13.48
N ARG A 76 64.80 22.69 12.59
CA ARG A 76 66.25 22.51 12.66
C ARG A 76 66.85 23.72 13.41
N PRO A 77 68.12 23.72 13.83
CA PRO A 77 69.24 22.85 13.42
C PRO A 77 69.41 21.59 14.26
#